data_AF-A0A1V9WZ48-F1
#
_entry.id   AF-A0A1V9WZ48-F1
#
_cell.length_a   1.000
_cell.length_b   1.000
_cell.length_c   1.000
_cell.angle_alpha   90.00
_cell.angle_beta   90.00
_cell.angle_gamma   90.00
#
_symmetry.space_group_name_H-M   'P 1'
#
loop_
_entity.id
_entity.type
_entity.pdbx_description
1 polymer ?
#
loop_
_entity_poly.entity_id
_entity_poly.type
_entity_poly.pdbx_seq_one_letter_code
_entity_poly.pdbx_strand_id
1 'polypeptide(L)'
;VLYNMNDAVGNEWPWIYFVSLIILGSFFVLNLVLGVLSGEFSKEREKAKARGDFHKLREKQQIEEDLRGYLDWITQAEDAEDKDELEDADAVLSVLEEGLEQELNGSGELSDQQTPTWWASKARDLSRLNRRFRRACRKGVKSQAFYWIVIILVFLNTMTLASEHHNQPPWLDEFQDYANMFFVILFTIEMLIKLYSLGFQGYFVSLFNRFDCFVVISSILETVFTYSHLMPPLGVSVLRCVRLLRIFKVTK
;
A
#
# COMPACT_ATOMS: atom_id res chain seq x y z
N VAL A 1 -50.20 -7.79 -14.72
CA VAL A 1 -51.06 -7.50 -15.90
C VAL A 1 -51.43 -8.78 -16.64
N LEU A 2 -50.47 -9.56 -17.14
CA LEU A 2 -50.74 -10.85 -17.80
C LEU A 2 -51.60 -11.79 -16.95
N TYR A 3 -51.24 -12.04 -15.69
CA TYR A 3 -52.02 -12.92 -14.80
C TYR A 3 -53.46 -12.43 -14.59
N ASN A 4 -53.66 -11.14 -14.34
CA ASN A 4 -55.02 -10.58 -14.23
C ASN A 4 -55.84 -10.72 -15.52
N MET A 5 -55.19 -10.70 -16.70
CA MET A 5 -55.84 -10.93 -17.99
C MET A 5 -56.21 -12.41 -18.17
N ASN A 6 -55.33 -13.31 -17.75
CA ASN A 6 -55.56 -14.75 -17.76
C ASN A 6 -56.72 -15.15 -16.83
N ASP A 7 -56.84 -14.50 -15.66
CA ASP A 7 -57.94 -14.74 -14.72
C ASP A 7 -59.29 -14.24 -15.25
N ALA A 8 -59.30 -13.26 -16.16
CA ALA A 8 -60.52 -12.67 -16.73
C ALA A 8 -60.99 -13.34 -18.03
N VAL A 9 -60.07 -13.74 -18.92
CA VAL A 9 -60.39 -14.20 -20.29
C VAL A 9 -59.90 -15.63 -20.55
N GLY A 10 -59.13 -16.22 -19.64
CA GLY A 10 -58.48 -17.52 -19.81
C GLY A 10 -57.04 -17.40 -20.35
N ASN A 11 -56.24 -18.46 -20.15
CA ASN A 11 -54.79 -18.44 -20.36
C ASN A 11 -54.34 -18.73 -21.81
N GLU A 12 -55.22 -19.12 -22.72
CA GLU A 12 -54.77 -19.73 -23.99
C GLU A 12 -54.11 -18.74 -24.98
N TRP A 13 -54.54 -17.49 -24.99
CA TRP A 13 -54.15 -16.49 -26.00
C TRP A 13 -53.40 -15.25 -25.48
N PRO A 14 -53.63 -14.74 -24.26
CA PRO A 14 -53.00 -13.49 -23.80
C PRO A 14 -51.48 -13.53 -23.76
N TRP A 15 -50.87 -14.69 -23.48
CA TRP A 15 -49.42 -14.82 -23.40
C TRP A 15 -48.71 -14.47 -24.72
N ILE A 16 -49.31 -14.76 -25.89
CA ILE A 16 -48.71 -14.45 -27.20
C ILE A 16 -48.55 -12.94 -27.36
N TYR A 17 -49.56 -12.16 -26.99
CA TYR A 17 -49.52 -10.70 -27.03
C TYR A 17 -48.43 -10.16 -26.11
N PHE A 18 -48.41 -10.56 -24.82
CA PHE A 18 -47.45 -10.00 -23.87
C PHE A 18 -46.01 -10.45 -24.14
N VAL A 19 -45.79 -11.70 -24.56
CA VAL A 19 -44.46 -12.19 -24.89
C VAL A 19 -43.91 -11.51 -26.15
N SER A 20 -44.71 -11.39 -27.21
CA SER A 20 -44.27 -10.68 -28.42
C SER A 20 -44.04 -9.18 -28.17
N LEU A 21 -44.92 -8.54 -27.39
CA LEU A 21 -44.79 -7.13 -27.01
C LEU A 21 -43.50 -6.89 -26.19
N ILE A 22 -43.17 -7.76 -25.24
CA ILE A 22 -41.93 -7.63 -24.45
C ILE A 22 -40.72 -7.89 -25.33
N ILE A 23 -40.69 -8.97 -26.11
CA ILE A 23 -39.53 -9.29 -26.95
C ILE A 23 -39.28 -8.19 -27.98
N LEU A 24 -40.28 -7.84 -28.79
CA LEU A 24 -40.12 -6.84 -29.84
C LEU A 24 -40.00 -5.43 -29.25
N GLY A 25 -40.83 -5.09 -28.27
CA GLY A 25 -40.84 -3.76 -27.66
C GLY A 25 -39.56 -3.49 -26.88
N SER A 26 -39.12 -4.40 -26.01
CA SER A 26 -37.88 -4.20 -25.24
C SER A 26 -36.65 -4.23 -26.14
N PHE A 27 -36.58 -5.13 -27.13
CA PHE A 27 -35.44 -5.16 -28.07
C PHE A 27 -35.37 -3.88 -28.91
N PHE A 28 -36.51 -3.39 -29.41
CA PHE A 28 -36.58 -2.16 -30.18
C PHE A 28 -36.16 -0.95 -29.35
N VAL A 29 -36.75 -0.78 -28.16
CA VAL A 29 -36.43 0.35 -27.27
C VAL A 29 -34.96 0.32 -26.84
N LEU A 30 -34.43 -0.85 -26.46
CA LEU A 30 -33.04 -1.00 -26.05
C LEU A 30 -32.08 -0.62 -27.19
N ASN A 31 -32.32 -1.12 -28.39
CA ASN A 31 -31.46 -0.81 -29.55
C ASN A 31 -31.57 0.65 -29.98
N LEU A 32 -32.75 1.26 -29.89
CA LEU A 32 -32.92 2.68 -30.17
C LEU A 32 -32.15 3.53 -29.15
N VAL A 33 -32.27 3.23 -27.86
CA VAL A 33 -31.55 3.94 -26.80
C VAL A 33 -30.04 3.77 -26.96
N LEU A 34 -29.55 2.55 -27.21
CA LEU A 34 -28.13 2.32 -27.48
C LEU A 34 -27.64 3.07 -28.72
N GLY A 35 -28.42 3.09 -29.80
CA GLY A 35 -28.08 3.80 -31.03
C GLY A 35 -27.95 5.30 -30.80
N VAL A 36 -28.91 5.91 -30.10
CA VAL A 36 -28.89 7.36 -29.78
C VAL A 36 -27.74 7.69 -28.83
N LEU A 37 -27.56 6.94 -27.74
CA LEU A 37 -26.47 7.16 -26.80
C LEU A 37 -25.10 7.00 -27.46
N SER A 38 -24.93 5.95 -28.29
CA SER A 38 -23.69 5.73 -29.03
C SER A 38 -23.41 6.86 -30.02
N GLY A 39 -24.43 7.39 -30.69
CA GLY A 39 -24.31 8.53 -31.61
C GLY A 39 -23.89 9.81 -30.89
N GLU A 40 -24.58 10.16 -29.80
CA GLU A 40 -24.28 11.36 -29.01
C GLU A 40 -22.90 11.27 -28.34
N PHE A 41 -22.54 10.12 -27.73
CA PHE A 41 -21.20 9.94 -27.14
C PHE A 41 -20.08 9.98 -28.17
N SER A 42 -20.31 9.47 -29.39
CA SER A 42 -19.32 9.57 -30.48
C SER A 42 -19.08 11.03 -30.86
N LYS A 43 -20.15 11.82 -30.99
CA LYS A 43 -20.09 13.24 -31.32
C LYS A 43 -19.44 14.08 -30.23
N GLU A 44 -19.75 13.82 -28.95
CA GLU A 44 -19.07 14.47 -27.82
C GLU A 44 -17.59 14.11 -27.74
N ARG A 45 -17.24 12.84 -27.93
CA ARG A 45 -15.85 12.38 -27.94
C ARG A 45 -15.05 13.02 -29.07
N GLU A 46 -15.62 13.16 -30.26
CA GLU A 46 -14.97 13.81 -31.40
C GLU A 46 -14.72 15.30 -31.13
N LYS A 47 -15.70 16.01 -30.55
CA LYS A 47 -15.53 17.41 -30.11
C LYS A 47 -14.45 17.55 -29.03
N ALA A 48 -14.39 16.65 -28.05
CA ALA A 48 -13.35 16.65 -27.02
C ALA A 48 -11.96 16.40 -27.62
N LYS A 49 -11.86 15.50 -28.62
CA LYS A 49 -10.62 15.25 -29.35
C LYS A 49 -10.19 16.47 -30.18
N ALA A 50 -11.14 17.15 -30.83
CA ALA A 50 -10.89 18.35 -31.64
C ALA A 50 -10.43 19.57 -30.81
N ARG A 51 -10.81 19.65 -29.53
CA ARG A 51 -10.33 20.71 -28.61
C ARG A 51 -8.86 20.58 -28.22
N GLY A 52 -8.19 19.49 -28.60
CA GLY A 52 -6.80 19.23 -28.21
C GLY A 52 -6.64 18.88 -26.74
N ASP A 53 -7.74 18.67 -26.00
CA ASP A 53 -7.72 18.34 -24.57
C ASP A 53 -6.99 17.00 -24.32
N PHE A 54 -7.03 16.08 -25.30
CA PHE A 54 -6.26 14.85 -25.26
C PHE A 54 -4.73 15.10 -25.31
N HIS A 55 -4.29 16.10 -26.08
CA HIS A 55 -2.88 16.46 -26.17
C HIS A 55 -2.40 17.08 -24.85
N LYS A 56 -3.20 17.99 -24.28
CA LYS A 56 -2.94 18.61 -22.97
C LYS A 56 -2.91 17.58 -21.84
N LEU A 57 -3.82 16.60 -21.87
CA LEU A 57 -3.85 15.53 -20.87
C LEU A 57 -2.59 14.66 -20.95
N ARG A 58 -2.17 14.29 -22.17
CA ARG A 58 -0.96 13.50 -22.40
C ARG A 58 0.30 14.24 -22.00
N GLU A 59 0.41 15.52 -22.33
CA GLU A 59 1.53 16.37 -21.89
C GLU A 59 1.60 16.44 -20.37
N LYS A 60 0.46 16.62 -19.68
CA LYS A 60 0.43 16.61 -18.21
C LYS A 60 0.87 15.27 -17.62
N GLN A 61 0.42 14.16 -18.18
CA GLN A 61 0.84 12.82 -17.72
C GLN A 61 2.34 12.63 -17.92
N GLN A 62 2.87 13.04 -19.07
CA GLN A 62 4.29 12.91 -19.37
C GLN A 62 5.15 13.79 -18.45
N ILE A 63 4.74 15.03 -18.19
CA ILE A 63 5.43 15.91 -17.23
C ILE A 63 5.42 15.30 -15.82
N GLU A 64 4.32 14.66 -15.39
CA GLU A 64 4.25 14.01 -14.08
C GLU A 64 5.16 12.78 -14.00
N GLU A 65 5.23 11.97 -15.06
CA GLU A 65 6.15 10.83 -15.16
C GLU A 65 7.61 11.30 -15.17
N ASP A 66 7.95 12.30 -15.98
CA ASP A 66 9.29 12.88 -16.06
C ASP A 66 9.71 13.47 -14.69
N LEU A 67 8.82 14.20 -14.02
CA LEU A 67 9.10 14.79 -12.70
C LEU A 67 9.33 13.71 -11.64
N ARG A 68 8.56 12.61 -11.67
CA ARG A 68 8.81 11.45 -10.79
C ARG A 68 10.15 10.78 -11.09
N GLY A 69 10.52 10.67 -12.37
CA GLY A 69 11.82 10.16 -12.79
C GLY A 69 12.98 11.00 -12.28
N TYR A 70 12.90 12.33 -12.42
CA TYR A 70 13.90 13.25 -11.88
C TYR A 70 14.01 13.15 -10.36
N LEU A 71 12.89 13.03 -9.64
CA LEU A 71 12.91 12.85 -8.19
C LEU A 71 13.58 11.53 -7.77
N ASP A 72 13.37 10.44 -8.52
CA ASP A 72 14.02 9.15 -8.25
C ASP A 72 15.53 9.23 -8.49
N TRP A 73 15.98 9.88 -9.57
CA TRP A 73 17.40 10.12 -9.82
C TRP A 73 18.05 10.96 -8.72
N ILE A 74 17.40 12.02 -8.26
CA ILE A 74 17.89 12.84 -7.12
C ILE A 74 18.01 11.99 -5.86
N THR A 75 16.95 11.23 -5.53
CA THR A 75 16.93 10.36 -4.35
C THR A 75 18.04 9.31 -4.42
N GLN A 76 18.31 8.78 -5.60
CA GLN A 76 19.34 7.76 -5.82
C GLN A 76 20.75 8.34 -5.77
N ALA A 77 20.95 9.57 -6.23
CA ALA A 77 22.22 10.29 -6.12
C ALA A 77 22.55 10.63 -4.67
N GLU A 78 21.59 11.17 -3.91
CA GLU A 78 21.74 11.45 -2.48
C GLU A 78 22.09 10.17 -1.70
N ASP A 79 21.44 9.04 -2.04
CA ASP A 79 21.74 7.74 -1.44
C ASP A 79 23.13 7.17 -1.84
N ALA A 80 23.69 7.59 -2.97
CA ALA A 80 25.01 7.16 -3.45
C ALA A 80 26.14 7.97 -2.79
N GLU A 81 25.98 9.28 -2.66
CA GLU A 81 26.90 10.14 -1.89
C GLU A 81 27.01 9.65 -0.44
N ASP A 82 25.87 9.27 0.14
CA ASP A 82 25.81 8.65 1.45
C ASP A 82 26.68 7.37 1.53
N LYS A 83 26.84 6.60 0.45
CA LYS A 83 27.69 5.39 0.39
C LYS A 83 29.15 5.70 0.39
N ASP A 84 29.57 6.60 -0.47
CA ASP A 84 30.98 6.94 -0.65
C ASP A 84 31.54 7.53 0.65
N GLU A 85 30.79 8.44 1.30
CA GLU A 85 31.18 8.96 2.63
C GLU A 85 31.33 7.88 3.71
N LEU A 86 30.60 6.78 3.60
CA LEU A 86 30.64 5.68 4.57
C LEU A 86 31.82 4.75 4.31
N GLU A 87 32.12 4.48 3.04
CA GLU A 87 33.27 3.68 2.63
C GLU A 87 34.58 4.43 2.98
N ASP A 88 34.63 5.74 2.72
CA ASP A 88 35.75 6.59 3.13
C ASP A 88 35.91 6.61 4.67
N ALA A 89 34.80 6.71 5.42
CA ALA A 89 34.85 6.69 6.87
C ALA A 89 35.29 5.32 7.45
N ASP A 90 34.95 4.20 6.82
CA ASP A 90 35.37 2.85 7.24
C ASP A 90 36.85 2.62 6.93
N ALA A 91 37.32 3.07 5.76
CA ALA A 91 38.73 2.99 5.36
C ALA A 91 39.64 3.83 6.27
N VAL A 92 39.20 5.04 6.64
CA VAL A 92 39.95 5.88 7.60
C VAL A 92 39.98 5.22 8.99
N LEU A 93 38.89 4.55 9.40
CA LEU A 93 38.85 3.86 10.69
C LEU A 93 39.79 2.65 10.73
N SER A 94 39.82 1.82 9.68
CA SER A 94 40.70 0.66 9.64
C SER A 94 42.18 1.07 9.69
N VAL A 95 42.54 2.18 9.03
CA VAL A 95 43.91 2.73 9.09
C VAL A 95 44.24 3.26 10.50
N LEU A 96 43.29 3.92 11.17
CA LEU A 96 43.48 4.37 12.56
C LEU A 96 43.60 3.20 13.54
N GLU A 97 42.84 2.13 13.34
CA GLU A 97 42.87 0.92 14.17
C GLU A 97 44.19 0.15 13.99
N GLU A 98 44.65 -0.03 12.74
CA GLU A 98 45.98 -0.58 12.43
C GLU A 98 47.11 0.28 13.02
N GLY A 99 46.98 1.61 12.96
CA GLY A 99 47.95 2.54 13.55
C GLY A 99 48.01 2.46 15.08
N LEU A 100 46.86 2.32 15.74
CA LEU A 100 46.80 2.15 17.20
C LEU A 100 47.39 0.80 17.64
N GLU A 101 47.14 -0.28 16.90
CA GLU A 101 47.72 -1.60 17.17
C GLU A 101 49.25 -1.61 16.97
N GLN A 102 49.75 -0.82 16.02
CA GLN A 102 51.20 -0.63 15.83
C GLN A 102 51.85 0.17 16.96
N GLU A 103 51.22 1.24 17.45
CA GLU A 103 51.72 1.99 18.61
C GLU A 103 51.67 1.16 19.91
N LEU A 104 50.65 0.33 20.11
CA LEU A 104 50.56 -0.53 21.30
C LEU A 104 51.68 -1.59 21.37
N ASN A 105 52.22 -2.01 20.21
CA ASN A 105 53.32 -2.97 20.12
C ASN A 105 54.72 -2.31 20.11
N GLY A 106 54.79 -0.99 20.02
CA GLY A 106 56.05 -0.24 19.89
C GLY A 106 56.15 0.93 20.86
N SER A 107 56.87 0.72 21.96
CA SER A 107 57.34 1.72 22.95
C SER A 107 56.29 2.43 23.81
N GLY A 108 56.49 2.32 25.14
CA GLY A 108 55.88 3.23 26.10
C GLY A 108 56.60 4.58 26.13
N GLU A 109 55.84 5.67 26.08
CA GLU A 109 55.85 6.80 27.01
C GLU A 109 54.84 7.87 26.54
N LEU A 110 54.43 8.71 27.49
CA LEU A 110 53.24 9.57 27.52
C LEU A 110 53.02 10.48 26.29
N SER A 111 51.77 10.53 25.82
CA SER A 111 51.18 11.75 25.27
C SER A 111 49.73 11.91 25.77
N ASP A 112 49.47 13.05 26.40
CA ASP A 112 48.18 13.48 26.93
C ASP A 112 47.31 13.97 25.76
N GLN A 113 46.73 13.03 25.01
CA GLN A 113 45.79 13.33 23.93
C GLN A 113 44.37 13.12 24.46
N GLN A 114 43.68 14.22 24.69
CA GLN A 114 42.31 14.35 25.16
C GLN A 114 41.36 13.36 24.44
N THR A 115 41.09 12.22 25.08
CA THR A 115 40.26 11.15 24.51
C THR A 115 38.83 11.63 24.34
N PRO A 116 38.18 11.45 23.18
CA PRO A 116 36.76 11.78 23.03
C PRO A 116 35.96 10.95 24.05
N THR A 117 35.03 11.61 24.72
CA THR A 117 34.10 11.02 25.69
C THR A 117 33.56 9.69 25.14
N TRP A 118 33.63 8.60 25.91
CA TRP A 118 33.19 7.26 25.51
C TRP A 118 31.80 7.23 24.82
N TRP A 119 30.90 8.13 25.24
CA TRP A 119 29.58 8.36 24.66
C TRP A 119 29.61 8.92 23.22
N ALA A 120 30.57 9.77 22.88
CA ALA A 120 30.74 10.34 21.53
C ALA A 120 31.35 9.33 20.54
N SER A 121 32.13 8.37 21.02
CA SER A 121 32.57 7.23 20.19
C SER A 121 31.39 6.27 19.94
N LYS A 122 30.66 5.91 21.00
CA LYS A 122 29.49 5.01 20.90
C LYS A 122 28.35 5.58 20.07
N ALA A 123 28.13 6.89 20.10
CA ALA A 123 27.16 7.59 19.27
C ALA A 123 27.54 7.58 17.77
N ARG A 124 28.84 7.64 17.45
CA ARG A 124 29.35 7.51 16.07
C ARG A 124 29.19 6.08 15.54
N ASP A 125 29.41 5.06 16.36
CA ASP A 125 29.22 3.67 15.93
C ASP A 125 27.73 3.31 15.76
N LEU A 126 26.86 3.85 16.61
CA LEU A 126 25.40 3.73 16.46
C LEU A 126 24.89 4.38 15.17
N SER A 127 25.38 5.56 14.81
CA SER A 127 24.97 6.22 13.57
C SER A 127 25.46 5.49 12.31
N ARG A 128 26.65 4.87 12.36
CA ARG A 128 27.19 3.98 11.32
C ARG A 128 26.34 2.71 11.14
N LEU A 129 26.03 2.02 12.24
CA LEU A 129 25.13 0.87 12.24
C LEU A 129 23.73 1.23 11.70
N ASN A 130 23.19 2.38 12.11
CA ASN A 130 21.91 2.90 11.62
C ASN A 130 21.94 3.12 10.09
N ARG A 131 22.99 3.71 9.51
CA ARG A 131 23.12 3.83 8.04
C ARG A 131 23.23 2.47 7.35
N ARG A 132 23.97 1.50 7.89
CA ARG A 132 24.07 0.13 7.34
C ARG A 132 22.72 -0.61 7.38
N PHE A 133 22.00 -0.54 8.50
CA PHE A 133 20.66 -1.11 8.64
C PHE A 133 19.67 -0.46 7.67
N ARG A 134 19.70 0.86 7.49
CA ARG A 134 18.86 1.57 6.52
C ARG A 134 19.09 1.08 5.09
N ARG A 135 20.33 0.78 4.71
CA ARG A 135 20.66 0.19 3.40
C ARG A 135 20.14 -1.23 3.24
N ALA A 136 20.36 -2.08 4.25
CA ALA A 136 19.84 -3.45 4.26
C ALA A 136 18.32 -3.46 4.16
N CYS A 137 17.63 -2.59 4.91
CA CYS A 137 16.18 -2.39 4.81
C CYS A 137 15.74 -1.92 3.42
N ARG A 138 16.43 -0.95 2.80
CA ARG A 138 16.14 -0.52 1.42
C ARG A 138 16.26 -1.67 0.41
N LYS A 139 17.35 -2.46 0.50
CA LYS A 139 17.56 -3.63 -0.37
C LYS A 139 16.48 -4.70 -0.13
N GLY A 140 16.08 -4.89 1.12
CA GLY A 140 14.98 -5.78 1.50
C GLY A 140 13.63 -5.32 0.93
N VAL A 141 13.24 -4.06 1.11
CA VAL A 141 11.97 -3.50 0.63
C VAL A 141 11.87 -3.51 -0.90
N LYS A 142 12.98 -3.28 -1.62
CA LYS A 142 13.04 -3.38 -3.08
C LYS A 142 13.13 -4.83 -3.59
N SER A 143 13.27 -5.82 -2.71
CA SER A 143 13.39 -7.22 -3.13
C SER A 143 12.04 -7.81 -3.55
N GLN A 144 12.08 -8.71 -4.53
CA GLN A 144 10.89 -9.43 -4.99
C GLN A 144 10.31 -10.36 -3.91
N ALA A 145 11.16 -10.87 -3.01
CA ALA A 145 10.72 -11.69 -1.89
C ALA A 145 9.82 -10.91 -0.92
N PHE A 146 10.18 -9.66 -0.62
CA PHE A 146 9.37 -8.79 0.23
C PHE A 146 7.98 -8.53 -0.35
N TYR A 147 7.90 -8.31 -1.67
CA TYR A 147 6.61 -8.20 -2.37
C TYR A 147 5.75 -9.45 -2.17
N TRP A 148 6.28 -10.64 -2.44
CA TRP A 148 5.54 -11.88 -2.28
C TRP A 148 5.10 -12.15 -0.84
N ILE A 149 5.95 -11.86 0.15
CA ILE A 149 5.61 -11.99 1.57
C ILE A 149 4.39 -11.13 1.91
N VAL A 150 4.38 -9.85 1.49
CA VAL A 150 3.25 -8.95 1.75
C VAL A 150 1.97 -9.46 1.10
N ILE A 151 2.05 -9.94 -0.15
CA ILE A 151 0.87 -10.48 -0.85
C ILE A 151 0.33 -11.72 -0.14
N ILE A 152 1.20 -12.64 0.31
CA ILE A 152 0.80 -13.82 1.07
C ILE A 152 0.14 -13.41 2.39
N LEU A 153 0.68 -12.42 3.10
CA LEU A 153 0.08 -11.91 4.34
C LEU A 153 -1.31 -11.31 4.12
N VAL A 154 -1.49 -10.54 3.04
CA VAL A 154 -2.80 -9.99 2.65
C VAL A 154 -3.78 -11.12 2.31
N PHE A 155 -3.33 -12.13 1.58
CA PHE A 155 -4.16 -13.30 1.25
C PHE A 155 -4.59 -14.06 2.50
N LEU A 156 -3.65 -14.37 3.42
CA LEU A 156 -3.95 -15.05 4.68
C LEU A 156 -4.90 -14.23 5.57
N ASN A 157 -4.74 -12.90 5.59
CA ASN A 157 -5.66 -12.02 6.30
C ASN A 157 -7.07 -12.04 5.68
N THR A 158 -7.16 -12.10 4.36
CA THR A 158 -8.43 -12.22 3.63
C THR A 158 -9.09 -13.57 3.90
N MET A 159 -8.33 -14.67 3.96
CA MET A 159 -8.85 -16.00 4.33
C MET A 159 -9.37 -16.03 5.76
N THR A 160 -8.68 -15.35 6.69
CA THR A 160 -9.13 -15.22 8.08
C THR A 160 -10.48 -14.52 8.15
N LEU A 161 -10.66 -13.45 7.39
CA LEU A 161 -11.93 -12.73 7.31
C LEU A 161 -13.03 -13.55 6.61
N ALA A 162 -12.69 -14.30 5.57
CA ALA A 162 -13.62 -15.18 4.87
C ALA A 162 -14.10 -16.38 5.72
N SER A 163 -13.37 -16.73 6.78
CA SER A 163 -13.74 -17.81 7.71
C SER A 163 -14.85 -17.43 8.70
N GLU A 164 -15.15 -16.13 8.82
CA GLU A 164 -16.18 -15.61 9.73
C GLU A 164 -17.58 -16.04 9.27
N HIS A 165 -18.35 -16.64 10.18
CA HIS A 165 -19.72 -17.09 9.87
C HIS A 165 -20.66 -16.98 11.07
N HIS A 166 -21.97 -16.98 10.80
CA HIS A 166 -22.99 -16.85 11.83
C HIS A 166 -23.02 -18.09 12.75
N ASN A 167 -23.07 -17.87 14.08
CA ASN A 167 -22.97 -18.89 15.12
C ASN A 167 -21.66 -19.69 15.10
N GLN A 168 -20.52 -19.01 14.96
CA GLN A 168 -19.22 -19.66 14.98
C GLN A 168 -18.81 -20.18 16.38
N PRO A 169 -18.00 -21.24 16.45
CA PRO A 169 -17.53 -21.77 17.72
C PRO A 169 -16.50 -20.83 18.38
N PRO A 170 -16.42 -20.80 19.73
CA PRO A 170 -15.61 -19.83 20.46
C PRO A 170 -14.10 -19.94 20.19
N TRP A 171 -13.61 -21.12 19.83
CA TRP A 171 -12.19 -21.28 19.44
C TRP A 171 -11.85 -20.53 18.15
N LEU A 172 -12.83 -20.40 17.23
CA LEU A 172 -12.62 -19.72 15.96
C LEU A 172 -12.60 -18.21 16.17
N ASP A 173 -13.44 -17.69 17.09
CA ASP A 173 -13.38 -16.29 17.55
C ASP A 173 -11.99 -15.97 18.12
N GLU A 174 -11.50 -16.77 19.07
CA GLU A 174 -10.17 -16.57 19.67
C GLU A 174 -9.05 -16.62 18.61
N PHE A 175 -9.09 -17.60 17.71
CA PHE A 175 -8.12 -17.72 16.63
C PHE A 175 -8.13 -16.50 15.71
N GLN A 176 -9.33 -16.03 15.31
CA GLN A 176 -9.49 -14.86 14.47
C GLN A 176 -8.94 -13.61 15.16
N ASP A 177 -9.18 -13.42 16.46
CA ASP A 177 -8.66 -12.27 17.22
C ASP A 177 -7.13 -12.28 17.31
N TYR A 178 -6.52 -13.43 17.61
CA TYR A 178 -5.06 -13.57 17.61
C TYR A 178 -4.45 -13.34 16.21
N ALA A 179 -5.07 -13.92 15.18
CA ALA A 179 -4.62 -13.74 13.80
C ALA A 179 -4.73 -12.27 13.36
N ASN A 180 -5.83 -11.59 13.71
CA ASN A 180 -6.02 -10.18 13.40
C ASN A 180 -4.94 -9.30 14.05
N MET A 181 -4.67 -9.51 15.35
CA MET A 181 -3.59 -8.81 16.05
C MET A 181 -2.23 -9.07 15.38
N PHE A 182 -1.95 -10.32 15.03
CA PHE A 182 -0.72 -10.71 14.36
C PHE A 182 -0.55 -9.99 13.00
N PHE A 183 -1.58 -9.94 12.16
CA PHE A 183 -1.53 -9.23 10.88
C PHE A 183 -1.34 -7.72 11.06
N VAL A 184 -1.98 -7.11 12.06
CA VAL A 184 -1.78 -5.68 12.36
C VAL A 184 -0.31 -5.42 12.69
N ILE A 185 0.29 -6.21 13.58
CA ILE A 185 1.69 -6.07 13.96
C ILE A 185 2.60 -6.20 12.73
N LEU A 186 2.39 -7.22 11.89
CA LEU A 186 3.21 -7.41 10.68
C LEU A 186 3.06 -6.26 9.68
N PHE A 187 1.86 -5.75 9.44
CA PHE A 187 1.65 -4.61 8.56
C PHE A 187 2.20 -3.30 9.14
N THR A 188 2.17 -3.13 10.47
CA THR A 188 2.83 -2.01 11.13
C THR A 188 4.35 -2.08 10.95
N ILE A 189 4.95 -3.27 11.13
CA ILE A 189 6.37 -3.48 10.89
C ILE A 189 6.71 -3.21 9.42
N GLU A 190 5.92 -3.72 8.48
CA GLU A 190 6.06 -3.46 7.04
C GLU A 190 6.10 -1.94 6.76
N MET A 191 5.12 -1.20 7.29
CA MET A 191 5.02 0.25 7.14
C MET A 191 6.23 0.98 7.75
N LEU A 192 6.66 0.58 8.94
CA LEU A 192 7.82 1.18 9.62
C LEU A 192 9.13 0.94 8.86
N ILE A 193 9.34 -0.28 8.34
CA ILE A 193 10.51 -0.61 7.52
C ILE A 193 10.52 0.24 6.24
N LYS A 194 9.37 0.41 5.58
CA LYS A 194 9.26 1.29 4.40
C LYS A 194 9.52 2.76 4.76
N LEU A 195 8.92 3.27 5.83
CA LEU A 195 9.10 4.65 6.26
C LEU A 195 10.57 4.94 6.61
N TYR A 196 11.23 4.02 7.29
CA TYR A 196 12.64 4.14 7.66
C TYR A 196 13.58 4.03 6.45
N SER A 197 13.28 3.13 5.51
CA SER A 197 14.12 2.89 4.33
C SER A 197 14.00 3.99 3.27
N LEU A 198 12.78 4.47 2.96
CA LEU A 198 12.53 5.53 1.98
C LEU A 198 12.65 6.94 2.56
N GLY A 199 12.62 7.09 3.89
CA GLY A 199 12.52 8.39 4.55
C GLY A 199 11.09 8.94 4.52
N PHE A 200 10.84 9.96 5.36
CA PHE A 200 9.50 10.50 5.55
C PHE A 200 8.91 11.11 4.26
N GLN A 201 9.63 11.99 3.59
CA GLN A 201 9.15 12.65 2.38
C GLN A 201 8.97 11.66 1.22
N GLY A 202 9.95 10.78 0.96
CA GLY A 202 9.88 9.78 -0.10
C GLY A 202 8.72 8.77 0.09
N TYR A 203 8.45 8.35 1.33
CA TYR A 203 7.34 7.47 1.64
C TYR A 203 5.99 8.09 1.24
N PHE A 204 5.77 9.36 1.59
CA PHE A 204 4.53 10.07 1.28
C PHE A 204 4.45 10.56 -0.16
N VAL A 205 5.44 10.41 -1.04
CA VAL A 205 5.24 10.73 -2.47
C VAL A 205 4.43 9.65 -3.18
N SER A 206 4.63 8.38 -2.82
CA SER A 206 3.94 7.25 -3.45
C SER A 206 2.49 7.10 -2.95
N LEU A 207 1.52 7.16 -3.88
CA LEU A 207 0.10 6.95 -3.58
C LEU A 207 -0.17 5.60 -2.91
N PHE A 208 0.51 4.53 -3.35
CA PHE A 208 0.36 3.20 -2.77
C PHE A 208 0.87 3.12 -1.32
N ASN A 209 1.94 3.84 -0.99
CA ASN A 209 2.45 3.90 0.38
C ASN A 209 1.54 4.76 1.29
N ARG A 210 0.92 5.82 0.74
CA ARG A 210 -0.12 6.57 1.47
C ARG A 210 -1.33 5.69 1.79
N PHE A 211 -1.78 4.91 0.82
CA PHE A 211 -2.87 3.96 1.01
C PHE A 211 -2.50 2.89 2.06
N ASP A 212 -1.30 2.32 1.98
CA ASP A 212 -0.77 1.41 2.99
C ASP A 212 -0.80 2.01 4.40
N CYS A 213 -0.32 3.25 4.54
CA CYS A 213 -0.36 4.00 5.81
C CYS A 213 -1.79 4.13 6.34
N PHE A 214 -2.74 4.51 5.49
CA PHE A 214 -4.15 4.63 5.86
C PHE A 214 -4.73 3.29 6.35
N VAL A 215 -4.47 2.22 5.62
CA VAL A 215 -4.93 0.87 5.97
C VAL A 215 -4.36 0.41 7.32
N VAL A 216 -3.06 0.64 7.56
CA VAL A 216 -2.41 0.28 8.83
C VAL A 216 -2.95 1.13 9.99
N ILE A 217 -3.06 2.45 9.83
CA ILE A 217 -3.60 3.33 10.86
C ILE A 217 -5.04 2.96 11.20
N SER A 218 -5.90 2.72 10.20
CA SER A 218 -7.28 2.31 10.45
C SER A 218 -7.34 0.98 11.21
N SER A 219 -6.41 0.07 10.95
CA SER A 219 -6.34 -1.24 11.61
C SER A 219 -5.87 -1.13 13.06
N ILE A 220 -4.93 -0.24 13.35
CA ILE A 220 -4.50 0.07 14.71
C ILE A 220 -5.64 0.72 15.48
N LEU A 221 -6.29 1.73 14.89
CA LEU A 221 -7.43 2.41 15.51
C LEU A 221 -8.56 1.43 15.83
N GLU A 222 -8.91 0.55 14.89
CA GLU A 222 -9.88 -0.52 15.13
C GLU A 222 -9.50 -1.39 16.33
N THR A 223 -8.24 -1.82 16.42
CA THR A 223 -7.75 -2.67 17.52
C THR A 223 -7.85 -1.93 18.85
N VAL A 224 -7.43 -0.66 18.89
CA VAL A 224 -7.50 0.20 20.09
C VAL A 224 -8.95 0.43 20.52
N PHE A 225 -9.86 0.71 19.58
CA PHE A 225 -11.28 0.93 19.89
C PHE A 225 -11.98 -0.34 20.38
N THR A 226 -11.64 -1.50 19.81
CA THR A 226 -12.16 -2.80 20.26
C THR A 226 -11.69 -3.10 21.68
N TYR A 227 -10.41 -2.88 21.99
CA TYR A 227 -9.86 -3.13 23.32
C TYR A 227 -10.41 -2.15 24.37
N SER A 228 -10.54 -0.88 24.02
CA SER A 228 -11.00 0.17 24.94
C SER A 228 -12.52 0.17 25.18
N HIS A 229 -13.31 -0.65 24.47
CA HIS A 229 -14.77 -0.74 24.59
C HIS A 229 -15.50 0.63 24.46
N LEU A 230 -14.86 1.62 23.83
CA LEU A 230 -15.36 3.00 23.77
C LEU A 230 -16.49 3.21 22.75
N MET A 231 -16.78 2.24 21.89
CA MET A 231 -17.76 2.39 20.81
C MET A 231 -18.94 1.42 20.90
N PRO A 232 -20.15 1.86 20.47
CA PRO A 232 -21.31 0.98 20.34
C PRO A 232 -21.04 -0.13 19.33
N PRO A 233 -21.71 -1.30 19.46
CA PRO A 233 -21.46 -2.49 18.66
C PRO A 233 -21.55 -2.26 17.14
N LEU A 234 -22.34 -1.28 16.70
CA LEU A 234 -22.45 -0.88 15.29
C LEU A 234 -21.14 -0.31 14.72
N GLY A 235 -20.35 0.40 15.54
CA GLY A 235 -19.07 0.98 15.11
C GLY A 235 -18.00 -0.08 14.87
N VAL A 236 -17.98 -1.13 15.68
CA VAL A 236 -17.04 -2.26 15.55
C VAL A 236 -17.25 -2.99 14.22
N SER A 237 -18.49 -3.22 13.81
CA SER A 237 -18.80 -3.86 12.53
C SER A 237 -18.32 -3.06 11.32
N VAL A 238 -18.47 -1.72 11.34
CA VAL A 238 -17.98 -0.87 10.24
C VAL A 238 -16.45 -0.88 10.16
N LEU A 239 -15.76 -0.83 11.30
CA LEU A 239 -14.30 -0.90 11.34
C LEU A 239 -13.77 -2.25 10.83
N ARG A 240 -14.48 -3.34 11.12
CA ARG A 240 -14.17 -4.68 10.58
C ARG A 240 -14.23 -4.71 9.05
N CYS A 241 -15.18 -3.99 8.43
CA CYS A 241 -15.25 -3.86 6.98
C CYS A 241 -14.04 -3.14 6.38
N VAL A 242 -13.38 -2.23 7.13
CA VAL A 242 -12.18 -1.53 6.64
C VAL A 242 -11.02 -2.49 6.41
N ARG A 243 -10.97 -3.62 7.13
CA ARG A 243 -9.98 -4.68 6.90
C ARG A 243 -10.00 -5.22 5.47
N LEU A 244 -11.16 -5.22 4.82
CA LEU A 244 -11.28 -5.63 3.41
C LEU A 244 -10.43 -4.76 2.49
N LEU A 245 -10.16 -3.50 2.84
CA LEU A 245 -9.33 -2.61 2.03
C LEU A 245 -7.90 -3.14 1.86
N ARG A 246 -7.42 -4.01 2.76
CA ARG A 246 -6.11 -4.65 2.65
C ARG A 246 -5.95 -5.44 1.35
N ILE A 247 -7.04 -5.99 0.79
CA ILE A 247 -6.99 -6.73 -0.49
C ILE A 247 -6.53 -5.85 -1.65
N PHE A 248 -6.80 -4.54 -1.60
CA PHE A 248 -6.33 -3.58 -2.60
C PHE A 248 -4.81 -3.36 -2.56
N LYS A 249 -4.09 -3.87 -1.54
CA LYS A 249 -2.61 -3.92 -1.63
C LYS A 249 -2.13 -4.78 -2.79
N VAL A 250 -2.93 -5.74 -3.26
CA VAL A 250 -2.59 -6.61 -4.40
C VAL A 250 -2.58 -5.82 -5.73
N THR A 251 -3.31 -4.70 -5.82
CA THR A 251 -3.35 -3.88 -7.04
C THR A 251 -2.16 -2.93 -7.17
N LYS A 252 -1.19 -3.00 -6.25
CA LYS A 252 0.08 -2.27 -6.30
C LYS A 252 1.02 -2.89 -7.32
#